data_AF-A0A3M1E9W2-F1
#
_entry.id   AF-A0A3M1E9W2-F1
#
_cell.length_a   1.000
_cell.length_b   1.000
_cell.length_c   1.000
_cell.angle_alpha   90.00
_cell.angle_beta   90.00
_cell.angle_gamma   90.00
#
_symmetry.space_group_name_H-M   'P 1'
#
loop_
_entity.id
_entity.type
_entity.pdbx_description
1 polymer ?
#
loop_
_entity_poly.entity_id
_entity_poly.type
_entity_poly.pdbx_seq_one_letter_code
_entity_poly.pdbx_strand_id
1 'polypeptide(L)' 'MTTERLDVIFTAPHPDDLEIGMGGTIAKLVKLGYRVGMV' A
#
# COMPACT_ATOMS: atom_id res chain seq x y z
N MET A 1 12.55 11.35 -16.63
CA MET A 1 12.19 10.79 -15.31
C MET A 1 11.25 9.62 -15.56
N THR A 2 11.63 8.40 -15.20
CA THR A 2 10.74 7.23 -15.32
C THR A 2 9.75 7.28 -14.16
N THR A 3 8.47 7.45 -14.46
CA THR A 3 7.40 7.31 -13.47
C THR A 3 7.36 5.86 -13.03
N GLU A 4 7.68 5.60 -11.77
CA GLU A 4 7.57 4.24 -11.23
C GLU A 4 6.09 3.84 -11.14
N ARG A 5 5.74 2.72 -11.78
CA ARG A 5 4.38 2.19 -11.75
C ARG A 5 4.10 1.55 -10.40
N LEU A 6 2.96 1.88 -9.80
CA LEU A 6 2.41 1.17 -8.66
C LEU A 6 1.38 0.17 -9.15
N ASP A 7 1.36 -1.01 -8.53
CA ASP A 7 0.38 -2.05 -8.83
C ASP A 7 -0.89 -1.86 -7.99
N VAL A 8 -0.73 -1.35 -6.75
CA VAL A 8 -1.81 -1.08 -5.81
C VAL A 8 -1.55 0.24 -5.08
N ILE A 9 -2.60 1.04 -4.90
CA ILE A 9 -2.58 2.26 -4.08
C ILE A 9 -3.64 2.11 -2.98
N PHE A 10 -3.20 2.26 -1.73
CA PHE A 10 -4.09 2.38 -0.59
C PHE A 10 -4.31 3.85 -0.25
N THR A 11 -5.49 4.19 0.25
CA THR A 11 -5.77 5.54 0.74
C THR A 11 -6.62 5.49 2.00
N ALA A 12 -6.35 6.40 2.92
CA ALA A 12 -7.12 6.52 4.15
C ALA A 12 -7.11 7.97 4.69
N PRO A 13 -8.14 8.37 5.45
CA PRO A 13 -8.27 9.75 5.95
C PRO A 13 -7.18 10.19 6.95
N HIS A 14 -6.69 9.27 7.79
CA HIS A 14 -5.73 9.59 8.86
C HIS A 14 -4.49 8.71 8.82
N PRO A 15 -3.34 9.19 9.34
CA PRO A 15 -2.17 8.36 9.56
C PRO A 15 -2.48 7.32 10.63
N ASP A 16 -2.35 6.02 10.31
CA ASP A 16 -2.63 4.80 11.11
C ASP A 16 -3.81 3.93 10.62
N ASP A 17 -4.75 4.50 9.87
CA ASP A 17 -5.95 3.79 9.40
C ASP A 17 -5.60 2.55 8.57
N LEU A 18 -4.53 2.63 7.76
CA LEU A 18 -4.06 1.53 6.91
C LEU A 18 -3.46 0.39 7.74
N GLU A 19 -2.65 0.71 8.75
CA GLU A 19 -2.02 -0.23 9.66
C GLU A 19 -3.08 -0.99 10.48
N ILE A 20 -4.07 -0.27 11.00
CA ILE A 20 -5.14 -0.82 11.85
C ILE A 20 -6.15 -1.61 11.02
N GLY A 21 -6.62 -1.04 9.90
CA GLY A 21 -7.70 -1.63 9.10
C GLY A 21 -7.25 -2.76 8.18
N MET A 22 -6.01 -2.70 7.68
CA MET A 22 -5.55 -3.60 6.61
C MET A 22 -4.05 -3.85 6.54
N GLY A 23 -3.29 -3.61 7.62
CA GLY A 23 -1.83 -3.78 7.64
C GLY A 23 -1.38 -5.20 7.24
N GLY A 24 -2.15 -6.22 7.64
CA GLY A 24 -1.89 -7.61 7.23
C GLY A 24 -2.04 -7.85 5.72
N THR A 25 -3.01 -7.20 5.08
CA THR A 25 -3.23 -7.28 3.63
C THR A 25 -2.12 -6.56 2.87
N ILE A 26 -1.74 -5.35 3.32
CA ILE A 26 -0.62 -4.59 2.76
C ILE A 26 0.66 -5.42 2.82
N ALA A 27 0.98 -5.99 3.99
CA ALA A 27 2.13 -6.85 4.17
C ALA A 27 2.10 -8.09 3.27
N LYS A 28 0.92 -8.71 3.08
CA LYS A 28 0.76 -9.85 2.17
C LYS A 28 1.05 -9.46 0.72
N LEU A 29 0.54 -8.33 0.24
CA LEU A 29 0.75 -7.87 -1.14
C LEU A 29 2.22 -7.53 -1.40
N VAL A 30 2.89 -6.88 -0.45
CA VAL A 30 4.34 -6.65 -0.51
C VAL A 30 5.09 -7.97 -0.59
N LYS A 31 4.74 -8.97 0.24
CA LYS A 31 5.35 -10.31 0.20
C LYS A 31 5.11 -11.07 -1.11
N LEU A 32 4.01 -10.78 -1.81
CA LEU A 32 3.71 -11.33 -3.14
C LEU A 32 4.43 -10.60 -4.28
N GLY A 33 5.17 -9.53 -3.98
CA GLY A 33 5.97 -8.79 -4.96
C GLY A 33 5.25 -7.61 -5.62
N TYR A 34 4.06 -7.24 -5.14
CA TYR A 34 3.35 -6.07 -5.65
C TYR A 34 4.03 -4.77 -5.18
N ARG A 35 4.11 -3.79 -6.09
CA ARG A 35 4.55 -2.43 -5.77
C ARG A 35 3.37 -1.64 -5.19
N VAL A 36 3.40 -1.45 -3.88
CA VAL A 36 2.33 -0.80 -3.12
C VAL A 36 2.69 0.65 -2.82
N GLY A 37 1.75 1.57 -3.05
CA GLY A 37 1.82 2.95 -2.56
C GLY A 37 0.67 3.28 -1.61
N MET A 38 0.81 4.39 -0.89
CA MET A 38 -0.14 4.86 0.13
C MET A 38 -0.29 6.37 -0.02
N VAL A 39 -1.52 6.89 0.11
CA VAL A 39 -1.82 8.34 0.07
C VAL A 39 -2.90 8.74 1.06
#